data_AF-A0A2V3JCW2-F1
#
_entry.id   AF-A0A2V3JCW2-F1
#
_cell.length_a   1.000
_cell.length_b   1.000
_cell.length_c   1.000
_cell.angle_alpha   90.00
_cell.angle_beta   90.00
_cell.angle_gamma   90.00
#
_symmetry.space_group_name_H-M   'P 1'
#
loop_
_entity.id
_entity.type
_entity.pdbx_description
1 polymer ?
#
loop_
_entity_poly.entity_id
_entity_poly.type
_entity_poly.pdbx_seq_one_letter_code
_entity_poly.pdbx_strand_id
1 'polypeptide(L)'
;MMEYDVFINILTALFAAIYASFVMQLLLKKRIGERDEAKKKFFKALLEGLKIGAINTIDDIENVYRGIGVLSSEEVSYRYRLSRWLREFMVALISKEIEKSIEDKTLIEWKEKISGFIQKIEEVSPYSDLPDIERSILIDISTYLENGNRDAVERKLSEIASIIQARNDDLNKIKSTNKWAVPLAVVGMILTVVFGLLSIFT
;
A
#
# COMPACT_ATOMS: atom_id res chain seq x y z
N MET A 1 -48.11 6.77 17.90
CA MET A 1 -47.01 7.56 18.51
C MET A 1 -45.72 6.76 18.49
N MET A 2 -45.68 5.54 19.06
CA MET A 2 -44.51 4.64 19.04
C MET A 2 -43.94 4.30 17.64
N GLU A 3 -44.79 4.13 16.62
CA GLU A 3 -44.32 3.83 15.24
C GLU A 3 -43.64 5.03 14.55
N TYR A 4 -44.04 6.25 14.90
CA TYR A 4 -43.45 7.47 14.31
C TYR A 4 -42.05 7.72 14.85
N ASP A 5 -41.84 7.51 16.15
CA ASP A 5 -40.52 7.64 16.77
C ASP A 5 -39.55 6.56 16.27
N VAL A 6 -40.03 5.33 16.08
CA VAL A 6 -39.23 4.24 15.46
C VAL A 6 -38.84 4.60 14.03
N PHE A 7 -39.77 5.14 13.23
CA PHE A 7 -39.50 5.57 11.86
C PHE A 7 -38.47 6.72 11.81
N ILE A 8 -38.63 7.74 12.66
CA ILE A 8 -37.70 8.87 12.74
C ILE A 8 -36.30 8.41 13.17
N ASN A 9 -36.19 7.49 14.13
CA ASN A 9 -34.92 6.93 14.59
C ASN A 9 -34.20 6.12 13.49
N ILE A 10 -34.95 5.33 12.71
CA ILE A 10 -34.39 4.62 11.54
C ILE A 10 -33.89 5.62 10.49
N LEU A 11 -34.66 6.67 10.22
CA LEU A 11 -34.28 7.71 9.26
C LEU A 11 -33.03 8.47 9.71
N THR A 12 -32.91 8.81 11.00
CA THR A 12 -31.72 9.47 11.55
C THR A 12 -30.50 8.56 11.53
N ALA A 13 -30.65 7.27 11.85
CA ALA A 13 -29.57 6.30 11.77
C ALA A 13 -29.05 6.14 10.33
N LEU A 14 -29.95 6.09 9.33
CA LEU A 14 -29.59 6.07 7.92
C LEU A 14 -28.85 7.34 7.50
N PHE A 15 -29.33 8.50 7.93
CA PHE A 15 -28.68 9.78 7.61
C PHE A 15 -27.28 9.88 8.22
N ALA A 16 -27.12 9.44 9.48
CA ALA A 16 -25.84 9.39 10.16
C ALA A 16 -24.85 8.43 9.46
N ALA A 17 -25.32 7.26 9.03
CA ALA A 17 -24.49 6.30 8.30
C ALA A 17 -24.03 6.83 6.93
N ILE A 18 -24.93 7.50 6.18
CA ILE A 18 -24.61 8.15 4.91
C ILE A 18 -23.57 9.25 5.12
N TYR A 19 -23.78 10.11 6.12
CA TYR A 19 -22.84 11.18 6.45
C TYR A 19 -21.47 10.64 6.86
N ALA A 20 -21.42 9.64 7.73
CA ALA A 20 -20.17 9.01 8.17
C ALA A 20 -19.40 8.38 6.99
N SER A 21 -20.10 7.68 6.10
CA SER A 21 -19.51 7.10 4.87
C SER A 21 -18.94 8.20 3.96
N PHE A 22 -19.68 9.29 3.75
CA PHE A 22 -19.22 10.43 2.95
C PHE A 22 -17.96 11.08 3.54
N VAL A 23 -17.95 11.35 4.84
CA VAL A 23 -16.78 11.92 5.54
C VAL A 23 -15.58 10.97 5.46
N MET A 24 -15.79 9.67 5.67
CA MET A 24 -14.73 8.65 5.56
C MET A 24 -14.12 8.62 4.15
N GLN A 25 -14.94 8.66 3.10
CA GLN A 25 -14.46 8.73 1.71
C GLN A 25 -13.66 10.01 1.44
N LEU A 26 -14.09 11.15 1.96
CA LEU A 26 -13.42 12.43 1.78
C LEU A 26 -12.05 12.45 2.46
N LEU A 27 -11.96 11.91 3.68
CA LEU A 27 -10.70 11.76 4.42
C LEU A 27 -9.73 10.80 3.72
N LEU A 28 -10.22 9.66 3.21
CA LEU A 28 -9.42 8.72 2.44
C LEU A 28 -8.89 9.35 1.16
N LYS A 29 -9.74 10.06 0.40
CA LYS A 29 -9.35 10.75 -0.82
C LYS A 29 -8.31 11.84 -0.57
N LYS A 30 -8.43 12.59 0.52
CA LYS A 30 -7.44 13.60 0.93
C LYS A 30 -6.08 12.95 1.22
N ARG A 31 -6.04 11.88 2.03
CA ARG A 31 -4.79 11.16 2.34
C ARG A 31 -4.13 10.56 1.10
N ILE A 32 -4.92 10.01 0.17
CA ILE A 32 -4.38 9.47 -1.09
C ILE A 32 -3.81 10.61 -1.94
N GLY A 33 -4.53 11.73 -2.06
CA GLY A 33 -4.06 12.91 -2.80
C GLY A 33 -2.75 13.49 -2.26
N GLU A 34 -2.63 13.64 -0.94
CA GLU A 34 -1.41 14.10 -0.28
C GLU A 34 -0.22 13.17 -0.56
N ARG A 35 -0.44 11.85 -0.55
CA ARG A 35 0.59 10.85 -0.87
C ARG A 35 1.03 10.91 -2.33
N ASP A 36 0.09 11.04 -3.25
CA ASP A 36 0.39 11.16 -4.68
C ASP A 36 1.15 12.46 -4.97
N GLU A 37 0.80 13.55 -4.31
CA GLU A 37 1.52 14.82 -4.44
C GLU A 37 2.94 14.73 -3.91
N ALA A 38 3.14 14.10 -2.74
CA ALA A 38 4.47 13.86 -2.18
C ALA A 38 5.32 13.00 -3.12
N LYS A 39 4.76 11.93 -3.68
CA LYS A 39 5.45 11.08 -4.66
C LYS A 39 5.85 11.87 -5.91
N LYS A 40 4.96 12.72 -6.45
CA LYS A 40 5.27 13.58 -7.60
C LYS A 40 6.39 14.57 -7.29
N LYS A 41 6.38 15.20 -6.11
CA LYS A 41 7.46 16.07 -5.64
C LYS A 41 8.78 15.30 -5.55
N PHE A 42 8.74 14.07 -5.05
CA PHE A 42 9.92 13.20 -4.94
C PHE A 42 10.49 12.86 -6.31
N PHE A 43 9.64 12.45 -7.26
CA PHE A 43 10.09 12.11 -8.62
C PHE A 43 10.71 13.31 -9.32
N LYS A 44 10.10 14.50 -9.16
CA LYS A 44 10.64 15.73 -9.72
C LYS A 44 12.00 16.09 -9.11
N ALA A 45 12.11 16.06 -7.79
CA ALA A 45 13.37 16.37 -7.10
C ALA A 45 14.48 15.37 -7.45
N LEU A 46 14.15 14.08 -7.52
CA LEU A 46 15.10 13.04 -7.90
C LEU A 46 15.58 13.21 -9.35
N LEU A 47 14.67 13.49 -10.29
CA LEU A 47 15.02 13.74 -11.69
C LEU A 47 15.97 14.93 -11.83
N GLU A 48 15.61 16.08 -11.26
CA GLU A 48 16.44 17.28 -11.34
C GLU A 48 17.78 17.08 -10.63
N GLY A 49 17.77 16.41 -9.48
CA GLY A 49 18.99 16.04 -8.75
C GLY A 49 19.92 15.10 -9.52
N LEU A 50 19.38 14.16 -10.31
CA LEU A 50 20.16 13.31 -11.20
C LEU A 50 20.73 14.10 -12.39
N LYS A 51 19.95 15.02 -12.98
CA LYS A 51 20.39 15.87 -14.11
C LYS A 51 21.59 16.74 -13.74
N ILE A 52 21.56 17.37 -12.56
CA ILE A 52 22.63 18.26 -12.11
C ILE A 52 23.75 17.53 -11.36
N GLY A 53 23.65 16.20 -11.22
CA GLY A 53 24.63 15.40 -10.48
C GLY A 53 24.65 15.68 -8.97
N ALA A 54 23.57 16.21 -8.39
CA ALA A 54 23.43 16.44 -6.95
C ALA A 54 23.08 15.15 -6.17
N ILE A 55 22.59 14.10 -6.86
CA ILE A 55 22.28 12.80 -6.25
C ILE A 55 23.36 11.78 -6.64
N ASN A 56 24.23 11.47 -5.68
CA ASN A 56 25.32 10.50 -5.88
C ASN A 56 25.33 9.39 -4.83
N THR A 57 24.77 9.65 -3.67
CA THR A 57 24.74 8.73 -2.52
C THR A 57 23.32 8.41 -2.11
N ILE A 58 23.17 7.39 -1.27
CA ILE A 58 21.88 7.02 -0.68
C ILE A 58 21.42 8.07 0.30
N ASP A 59 22.35 8.68 1.03
CA ASP A 59 22.05 9.74 1.98
C ASP A 59 21.41 10.94 1.27
N ASP A 60 21.86 11.29 0.07
CA ASP A 60 21.24 12.34 -0.75
C ASP A 60 19.76 12.02 -1.03
N ILE A 61 19.47 10.76 -1.39
CA ILE A 61 18.10 10.31 -1.66
C ILE A 61 17.25 10.27 -0.40
N GLU A 62 17.79 9.75 0.71
CA GLU A 62 17.09 9.73 1.99
C GLU A 62 16.74 11.14 2.45
N ASN A 63 17.65 12.10 2.28
CA ASN A 63 17.43 13.49 2.62
C ASN A 63 16.33 14.13 1.75
N VAL A 64 16.32 13.88 0.45
CA VAL A 64 15.23 14.34 -0.44
C VAL A 64 13.91 13.72 -0.02
N TYR A 65 13.89 12.41 0.25
CA TYR A 65 12.68 11.70 0.66
C TYR A 65 12.11 12.24 1.99
N ARG A 66 12.97 12.41 3.00
CA ARG A 66 12.60 12.95 4.32
C ARG A 66 12.14 14.42 4.22
N GLY A 67 12.78 15.22 3.38
CA GLY A 67 12.47 16.64 3.18
C GLY A 67 11.10 16.92 2.57
N ILE A 68 10.49 15.95 1.88
CA ILE A 68 9.18 16.10 1.24
C ILE A 68 8.01 15.93 2.24
N GLY A 69 8.31 15.60 3.50
CA GLY A 69 7.32 15.63 4.57
C GLY A 69 6.46 14.36 4.65
N VAL A 70 6.93 13.22 4.12
CA VAL A 70 6.30 11.91 4.32
C VAL A 70 6.64 11.34 5.70
N LEU A 71 6.49 12.15 6.75
CA LEU A 71 6.71 11.73 8.13
C LEU A 71 5.40 11.16 8.67
N SER A 72 5.14 9.90 8.36
CA SER A 72 4.46 9.03 9.33
C SER A 72 5.54 8.46 10.22
N SER A 73 5.34 8.56 11.53
CA SER A 73 6.27 8.33 12.65
C SER A 73 6.86 6.90 12.80
N GLU A 74 6.99 6.14 11.72
CA GLU A 74 7.58 4.81 11.72
C GLU A 74 8.84 4.81 10.86
N GLU A 75 9.97 4.99 11.53
CA GLU A 75 11.32 4.99 10.95
C GLU A 75 11.69 3.68 10.23
N VAL A 76 10.91 2.62 10.38
CA VAL A 76 11.15 1.34 9.69
C VAL A 76 10.33 1.24 8.38
N SER A 77 9.21 1.96 8.27
CA SER A 77 8.33 1.96 7.08
C SER A 77 8.82 2.88 5.96
N TYR A 78 9.71 3.83 6.25
CA TYR A 78 10.17 4.78 5.23
C TYR A 78 11.10 4.12 4.19
N ARG A 79 12.00 3.21 4.59
CA ARG A 79 12.93 2.54 3.67
C ARG A 79 12.20 1.65 2.65
N TYR A 80 11.19 0.93 3.11
CA TYR A 80 10.28 0.19 2.24
C TYR A 80 9.64 1.10 1.17
N ARG A 81 8.98 2.17 1.64
CA ARG A 81 8.30 3.11 0.75
C ARG A 81 9.28 3.79 -0.21
N LEU A 82 10.49 4.09 0.25
CA LEU A 82 11.55 4.64 -0.58
C LEU A 82 11.98 3.66 -1.66
N SER A 83 12.32 2.41 -1.32
CA SER A 83 12.67 1.37 -2.32
C SER A 83 11.56 1.21 -3.36
N ARG A 84 10.30 1.15 -2.91
CA ARG A 84 9.13 1.10 -3.79
C ARG A 84 9.05 2.32 -4.72
N TRP A 85 9.21 3.53 -4.20
CA TRP A 85 9.17 4.75 -5.00
C TRP A 85 10.32 4.84 -5.99
N LEU A 86 11.52 4.36 -5.63
CA LEU A 86 12.66 4.27 -6.54
C LEU A 86 12.40 3.29 -7.68
N ARG A 87 11.77 2.13 -7.41
CA ARG A 87 11.34 1.17 -8.44
C ARG A 87 10.30 1.78 -9.38
N GLU A 88 9.29 2.44 -8.81
CA GLU A 88 8.26 3.13 -9.59
C GLU A 88 8.84 4.28 -10.43
N PHE A 89 9.82 5.02 -9.90
CA PHE A 89 10.54 6.06 -10.64
C PHE A 89 11.34 5.46 -11.80
N MET A 90 12.05 4.36 -11.57
CA MET A 90 12.82 3.66 -12.60
C MET A 90 11.92 3.18 -13.74
N VAL A 91 10.73 2.63 -13.44
CA VAL A 91 9.74 2.27 -14.46
C VAL A 91 9.33 3.49 -15.28
N ALA A 92 8.97 4.58 -14.61
CA ALA A 92 8.52 5.80 -15.26
C ALA A 92 9.63 6.53 -16.05
N LEU A 93 10.89 6.33 -15.67
CA LEU A 93 12.08 6.78 -16.40
C LEU A 93 12.25 5.98 -17.70
N ILE A 94 12.16 4.64 -17.62
CA ILE A 94 12.31 3.73 -18.76
C ILE A 94 11.15 3.90 -19.76
N SER A 95 9.92 4.11 -19.26
CA SER A 95 8.76 4.38 -20.11
C SER A 95 8.73 5.79 -20.71
N LYS A 96 9.74 6.63 -20.40
CA LYS A 96 9.86 8.02 -20.86
C LYS A 96 8.63 8.88 -20.47
N GLU A 97 7.94 8.52 -19.39
CA GLU A 97 6.77 9.24 -18.88
C GLU A 97 7.17 10.56 -18.19
N ILE A 98 8.32 10.56 -17.50
CA ILE A 98 8.77 11.72 -16.71
C ILE A 98 9.68 12.64 -17.54
N GLU A 99 10.41 12.10 -18.52
CA GLU A 99 11.29 12.87 -19.38
C GLU A 99 11.47 12.16 -20.73
N LYS A 100 10.99 12.80 -21.80
CA LYS A 100 10.93 12.21 -23.15
C LYS A 100 12.25 12.29 -23.92
N SER A 101 13.07 13.27 -23.56
CA SER A 101 14.31 13.65 -24.28
C SER A 101 15.59 13.05 -23.69
N ILE A 102 15.50 12.11 -22.75
CA ILE A 102 16.69 11.45 -22.20
C ILE A 102 17.39 10.64 -23.30
N GLU A 103 18.69 10.89 -23.46
CA GLU A 103 19.59 10.06 -24.25
C GLU A 103 19.74 8.67 -23.62
N ASP A 104 19.75 7.63 -24.45
CA ASP A 104 19.75 6.23 -23.98
C ASP A 104 20.96 5.91 -23.08
N LYS A 105 22.11 6.56 -23.31
CA LYS A 105 23.29 6.40 -22.45
C LYS A 105 23.03 6.93 -21.03
N THR A 106 22.49 8.13 -20.92
CA THR A 106 22.12 8.77 -19.64
C THR A 106 21.05 7.95 -18.92
N LEU A 107 20.11 7.37 -19.66
CA LEU A 107 19.09 6.47 -19.12
C LEU A 107 19.70 5.25 -18.42
N ILE A 108 20.69 4.61 -19.08
CA ILE A 108 21.38 3.44 -18.54
C ILE A 108 22.15 3.82 -17.27
N GLU A 109 22.90 4.93 -17.29
CA GLU A 109 23.66 5.41 -16.13
C GLU A 109 22.76 5.69 -14.92
N TRP A 110 21.62 6.34 -15.12
CA TRP A 110 20.68 6.63 -14.04
C TRP A 110 20.00 5.35 -13.52
N LYS A 111 19.62 4.43 -14.41
CA LYS A 111 19.07 3.13 -14.03
C LYS A 111 20.05 2.35 -13.15
N GLU A 112 21.32 2.31 -13.51
CA GLU A 112 22.36 1.63 -12.73
C GLU A 112 22.54 2.28 -11.35
N LYS A 113 22.60 3.61 -11.29
CA LYS A 113 22.62 4.35 -10.00
C LYS A 113 21.43 3.98 -9.12
N ILE A 114 20.21 4.07 -9.66
CA ILE A 114 18.97 3.77 -8.92
C ILE A 114 18.95 2.31 -8.44
N SER A 115 19.37 1.38 -9.29
CA SER A 115 19.47 -0.04 -8.93
C SER A 115 20.45 -0.26 -7.77
N GLY A 116 21.61 0.41 -7.80
CA GLY A 116 22.58 0.36 -6.71
C GLY A 116 22.05 0.96 -5.40
N PHE A 117 21.23 2.01 -5.48
CA PHE A 117 20.56 2.57 -4.30
C PHE A 117 19.54 1.61 -3.70
N ILE A 118 18.70 0.99 -4.54
CA ILE A 118 17.72 -0.02 -4.11
C ILE A 118 18.43 -1.18 -3.42
N GLN A 119 19.48 -1.73 -4.03
CA GLN A 119 20.23 -2.86 -3.49
C GLN A 119 20.79 -2.56 -2.10
N LYS A 120 21.45 -1.41 -1.94
CA LYS A 120 22.00 -1.01 -0.64
C LYS A 120 20.91 -0.71 0.40
N ILE A 121 19.75 -0.17 0.02
CA ILE A 121 18.62 0.00 0.95
C ILE A 121 18.13 -1.37 1.45
N GLU A 122 18.10 -2.37 0.57
CA GLU A 122 17.68 -3.74 0.87
C GLU A 122 18.72 -4.51 1.68
N GLU A 123 20.02 -4.25 1.47
CA GLU A 123 21.11 -4.78 2.30
C GLU A 123 21.02 -4.29 3.75
N VAL A 124 20.66 -3.01 3.97
CA VAL A 124 20.55 -2.43 5.32
C VAL A 124 19.17 -2.71 5.95
N SER A 125 18.15 -3.04 5.15
CA SER A 125 16.80 -3.34 5.63
C SER A 125 16.23 -4.57 4.93
N PRO A 126 16.79 -5.76 5.16
CA PRO A 126 16.23 -6.98 4.59
C PRO A 126 14.77 -7.13 5.06
N TYR A 127 13.91 -7.61 4.16
CA TYR A 127 12.48 -7.83 4.43
C TYR A 127 11.63 -6.56 4.60
N SER A 128 12.10 -5.40 4.12
CA SER A 128 11.31 -4.15 4.07
C SER A 128 9.94 -4.33 3.41
N ASP A 129 9.84 -5.25 2.47
CA ASP A 129 8.65 -5.46 1.66
C ASP A 129 7.58 -6.32 2.34
N LEU A 130 7.89 -6.87 3.51
CA LEU A 130 6.97 -7.70 4.28
C LEU A 130 6.13 -6.88 5.26
N PRO A 131 4.92 -7.34 5.62
CA PRO A 131 4.16 -6.82 6.76
C PRO A 131 4.99 -6.81 8.04
N ASP A 132 4.72 -5.86 8.94
CA ASP A 132 5.57 -5.60 10.12
C ASP A 132 5.80 -6.85 10.98
N ILE A 133 4.77 -7.69 11.14
CA ILE A 133 4.85 -8.94 11.90
C ILE A 133 5.80 -9.95 11.22
N GLU A 134 5.62 -10.17 9.91
CA GLU A 134 6.46 -11.10 9.13
C GLU A 134 7.92 -10.61 9.08
N ARG A 135 8.12 -9.30 8.91
CA ARG A 135 9.43 -8.66 8.94
C ARG A 135 10.12 -8.87 10.29
N SER A 136 9.42 -8.61 11.40
CA SER A 136 9.97 -8.79 12.74
C SER A 136 10.41 -10.23 12.97
N ILE A 137 9.61 -11.21 12.53
CA ILE A 137 9.94 -12.62 12.70
C ILE A 137 11.19 -13.01 11.89
N LEU A 138 11.33 -12.52 10.65
CA LEU A 138 12.52 -12.83 9.84
C LEU A 138 13.79 -12.16 10.37
N ILE A 139 13.69 -10.94 10.91
CA ILE A 139 14.82 -10.27 11.60
C ILE A 139 15.24 -11.07 12.82
N ASP A 140 14.28 -11.53 13.64
CA ASP A 140 14.54 -12.38 14.79
C ASP A 140 15.23 -13.69 14.37
N ILE A 141 14.78 -14.34 13.29
CA ILE A 141 15.40 -15.56 12.77
C ILE A 141 16.85 -15.32 12.37
N SER A 142 17.13 -14.24 11.63
CA SER A 142 18.50 -13.88 11.24
C SER A 142 19.39 -13.68 12.46
N THR A 143 18.88 -12.94 13.44
CA THR A 143 19.59 -12.66 14.71
C THR A 143 19.86 -13.95 15.50
N TYR A 144 18.90 -14.88 15.57
CA TYR A 144 19.09 -16.14 16.29
C TYR A 144 20.00 -17.12 15.55
N LEU A 145 20.01 -17.10 14.22
CA LEU A 145 20.95 -17.87 13.39
C LEU A 145 22.39 -17.42 13.64
N GLU A 146 22.64 -16.11 13.64
CA GLU A 146 23.97 -15.53 13.93
C GLU A 146 24.47 -15.89 15.33
N ASN A 147 23.55 -15.93 16.30
CA ASN A 147 23.85 -16.29 17.68
C ASN A 147 23.88 -17.82 17.94
N GLY A 148 23.70 -18.66 16.92
CA GLY A 148 23.71 -20.12 17.04
C GLY A 148 22.53 -20.70 17.86
N ASN A 149 21.47 -19.93 18.10
CA ASN A 149 20.34 -20.33 18.92
C ASN A 149 19.26 -21.03 18.08
N ARG A 150 19.49 -22.31 17.79
CA ARG A 150 18.62 -23.13 16.93
C ARG A 150 17.18 -23.24 17.44
N ASP A 151 16.98 -23.39 18.75
CA ASP A 151 15.63 -23.51 19.35
C ASP A 151 14.81 -22.23 19.15
N ALA A 152 15.44 -21.06 19.24
CA ALA A 152 14.79 -19.79 18.97
C ALA A 152 14.42 -19.63 17.50
N VAL A 153 15.28 -20.10 16.58
CA VAL A 153 14.98 -20.15 15.14
C VAL A 153 13.78 -21.05 14.86
N GLU A 154 13.74 -22.26 15.41
CA GLU A 154 12.64 -23.21 15.19
C GLU A 154 11.30 -22.66 15.69
N ARG A 155 11.28 -21.99 16.86
CA ARG A 155 10.07 -21.30 17.35
C ARG A 155 9.60 -20.20 16.40
N LYS A 156 10.51 -19.37 15.89
CA LYS A 156 10.17 -18.27 14.97
C LYS A 156 9.72 -18.78 13.60
N LEU A 157 10.30 -19.87 13.12
CA LEU A 157 9.84 -20.57 11.91
C LEU A 157 8.43 -21.16 12.09
N SER A 158 8.10 -21.66 13.28
CA SER A 158 6.73 -22.07 13.58
C SER A 158 5.77 -20.88 13.59
N GLU A 159 6.19 -19.73 14.15
CA GLU A 159 5.39 -18.50 14.20
C GLU A 159 5.04 -17.99 12.79
N ILE A 160 6.03 -17.91 11.89
CA ILE A 160 5.78 -17.49 10.51
C ILE A 160 4.90 -18.49 9.75
N ALA A 161 5.08 -19.79 9.98
CA ALA A 161 4.26 -20.83 9.37
C ALA A 161 2.78 -20.71 9.81
N SER A 162 2.53 -20.44 11.10
CA SER A 162 1.17 -20.21 11.60
C SER A 162 0.52 -18.97 10.96
N ILE A 163 1.26 -17.89 10.75
CA ILE A 163 0.75 -16.68 10.08
C ILE A 163 0.39 -16.98 8.62
N ILE A 164 1.25 -17.70 7.90
CA ILE A 164 1.00 -18.10 6.51
C ILE A 164 -0.25 -18.98 6.43
N GLN A 165 -0.39 -19.94 7.35
CA GLN A 165 -1.55 -20.82 7.40
C GLN A 165 -2.84 -20.05 7.67
N ALA A 166 -2.87 -19.17 8.69
CA ALA A 166 -4.03 -18.34 8.99
C ALA A 166 -4.45 -17.48 7.79
N ARG A 167 -3.49 -16.87 7.09
CA ARG A 167 -3.76 -16.09 5.88
C ARG A 167 -4.35 -16.93 4.76
N ASN A 168 -3.83 -18.15 4.55
CA ASN A 168 -4.38 -19.06 3.56
C ASN A 168 -5.82 -19.47 3.88
N ASP A 169 -6.11 -19.73 5.15
CA ASP A 169 -7.46 -20.08 5.61
C ASP A 169 -8.44 -18.91 5.40
N ASP A 170 -8.01 -17.68 5.72
CA ASP A 170 -8.79 -16.46 5.44
C ASP A 170 -9.07 -16.27 3.95
N LEU A 171 -8.06 -16.45 3.09
CA LEU A 171 -8.21 -16.36 1.64
C LEU A 171 -9.20 -17.41 1.11
N ASN A 172 -9.12 -18.64 1.61
CA ASN A 172 -10.05 -19.71 1.25
C ASN A 172 -11.48 -19.40 1.71
N LYS A 173 -11.64 -18.85 2.92
CA LYS A 173 -12.92 -18.41 3.44
C LYS A 173 -13.51 -17.30 2.57
N ILE A 174 -12.76 -16.25 2.26
CA ILE A 174 -13.18 -15.14 1.37
C ILE A 174 -13.60 -15.68 0.00
N LYS A 175 -12.80 -16.58 -0.59
CA LYS A 175 -13.12 -17.19 -1.88
C LYS A 175 -14.42 -17.99 -1.83
N SER A 176 -14.63 -18.76 -0.76
CA SER A 176 -15.86 -19.55 -0.56
C SER A 176 -17.10 -18.66 -0.37
N THR A 177 -16.96 -17.56 0.39
CA THR A 177 -18.03 -16.58 0.59
C THR A 177 -18.36 -15.86 -0.72
N ASN A 178 -17.35 -15.38 -1.45
CA ASN A 178 -17.55 -14.69 -2.72
C ASN A 178 -18.20 -15.58 -3.79
N LYS A 179 -17.92 -16.89 -3.80
CA LYS A 179 -18.54 -17.85 -4.73
C LYS A 179 -20.07 -17.83 -4.65
N TRP A 180 -20.64 -17.60 -3.47
CA TRP A 180 -22.10 -17.58 -3.26
C TRP A 180 -22.66 -16.16 -3.16
N ALA A 181 -21.95 -15.25 -2.51
CA ALA A 181 -22.38 -13.87 -2.30
C ALA A 181 -22.54 -13.11 -3.64
N VAL A 182 -21.61 -13.30 -4.59
CA VAL A 182 -21.64 -12.57 -5.86
C VAL A 182 -22.86 -12.97 -6.72
N PRO A 183 -23.14 -14.26 -6.98
CA PRO A 183 -24.37 -14.64 -7.70
C PRO A 183 -25.64 -14.22 -6.98
N LEU A 184 -25.70 -14.35 -5.65
CA LEU A 184 -26.87 -13.96 -4.86
C LEU A 184 -27.15 -12.45 -4.98
N ALA A 185 -26.10 -11.62 -4.94
CA ALA A 185 -26.21 -10.17 -5.14
C ALA A 185 -26.73 -9.82 -6.54
N VAL A 186 -26.28 -10.52 -7.58
CA VAL A 186 -26.78 -10.34 -8.95
C VAL A 186 -28.27 -10.67 -9.04
N VAL A 187 -28.71 -11.78 -8.45
CA VAL A 187 -30.13 -12.17 -8.40
C VAL A 187 -30.95 -11.13 -7.63
N GLY A 188 -30.49 -10.68 -6.47
CA GLY A 188 -31.15 -9.65 -5.66
C GLY A 188 -31.28 -8.31 -6.39
N MET A 189 -30.26 -7.92 -7.15
CA MET A 189 -30.28 -6.72 -7.98
C MET A 189 -31.33 -6.83 -9.09
N ILE A 190 -31.37 -7.96 -9.81
CA ILE A 190 -32.37 -8.20 -10.87
C ILE A 190 -33.79 -8.14 -10.29
N LEU A 191 -34.03 -8.81 -9.16
CA LEU A 191 -35.33 -8.80 -8.50
C LEU A 191 -35.74 -7.38 -8.09
N THR A 192 -34.81 -6.60 -7.54
CA THR A 192 -35.08 -5.22 -7.12
C THR A 192 -35.48 -4.34 -8.31
N VAL A 193 -34.82 -4.48 -9.46
CA VAL A 193 -35.19 -3.76 -10.69
C VAL A 193 -36.57 -4.19 -11.19
N VAL A 194 -36.86 -5.49 -11.20
CA VAL A 194 -38.17 -6.02 -11.62
C VAL A 194 -39.30 -5.52 -10.72
N PHE A 195 -39.15 -5.60 -9.39
CA PHE A 195 -40.14 -5.08 -8.46
C PHE A 195 -40.30 -3.56 -8.55
N GLY A 196 -39.20 -2.83 -8.76
CA GLY A 196 -39.25 -1.39 -8.99
C GLY A 196 -40.07 -1.03 -10.23
N LEU A 197 -39.90 -1.76 -11.33
CA LEU A 197 -40.69 -1.56 -12.55
C LEU A 197 -42.16 -1.95 -12.35
N LEU A 198 -42.43 -3.10 -11.74
CA LEU A 198 -43.81 -3.54 -11.46
C LEU A 198 -44.55 -2.54 -10.57
N SER A 199 -43.88 -1.95 -9.59
CA SER A 199 -44.46 -0.92 -8.71
C SER A 199 -44.88 0.37 -9.42
N ILE A 200 -44.40 0.63 -10.65
CA ILE A 200 -44.81 1.79 -11.44
C ILE A 200 -46.08 1.48 -12.26
N PHE A 201 -46.27 0.22 -12.64
CA PHE A 201 -47.39 -0.25 -13.47
C PHE A 201 -48.57 -0.83 -12.68
N THR A 202 -48.43 -0.95 -11.35
CA THR A 202 -49.48 -1.44 -10.43
C THR A 202 -49.88 -0.31 -9.49
#